data_AF-A0A1M7M2D0-F1
#
_entry.id   AF-A0A1M7M2D0-F1
#
_cell.length_a   1.000
_cell.length_b   1.000
_cell.length_c   1.000
_cell.angle_alpha   90.00
_cell.angle_beta   90.00
_cell.angle_gamma   90.00
#
_symmetry.space_group_name_H-M   'P 1'
#
loop_
_entity.id
_entity.type
_entity.pdbx_description
1 polymer ?
#
loop_
_entity_poly.entity_id
_entity_poly.type
_entity_poly.pdbx_seq_one_letter_code
_entity_poly.pdbx_strand_id
1 'polypeptide(L)'
;MRHKIDKSKMRHYSKMVRKLMLSFLMTILVFTLILALVGYAVVRLGGSVTQLPGLGIFLLFGLCFLMASAAAYSIVWNIFKPVSDISKASKSIAEGDYSARLEYRGDIEELAEAVDNFNYMAQELGSVEMIRNDFIANVSHEFRTPLSTLSGYLTLLQDSSLSDDEREEYIRKAFFSIEKLNDLTDNILRLSKLENQASLDEPVTYRLDEQIRECIVMLEPKWSTKDIGSVTAPN
;
A
#
# COMPACT_ATOMS: atom_id res chain seq x y z
N MET A 1 -12.99 11.42 9.18
CA MET A 1 -12.71 12.84 8.86
C MET A 1 -12.26 12.93 7.41
N ARG A 2 -12.97 13.73 6.60
CA ARG A 2 -12.91 13.70 5.13
C ARG A 2 -11.61 14.29 4.55
N HIS A 3 -11.02 13.52 3.64
CA HIS A 3 -10.12 13.89 2.54
C HIS A 3 -9.82 15.40 2.40
N LYS A 4 -8.71 15.83 3.01
CA LYS A 4 -8.00 17.04 2.59
C LYS A 4 -7.05 16.64 1.48
N ILE A 5 -7.58 16.35 0.29
CA ILE A 5 -6.76 16.34 -0.92
C ILE A 5 -6.18 17.75 -1.02
N ASP A 6 -4.86 17.84 -0.88
CA ASP A 6 -4.08 19.07 -0.87
C ASP A 6 -4.38 19.90 -2.13
N LYS A 7 -5.31 20.86 -1.98
CA LYS A 7 -5.71 21.83 -3.01
C LYS A 7 -4.53 22.65 -3.54
N SER A 8 -3.36 22.63 -2.88
CA SER A 8 -2.18 23.38 -3.31
C SER A 8 -1.48 22.76 -4.54
N LYS A 9 -1.49 21.42 -4.68
CA LYS A 9 -0.78 20.73 -5.79
C LYS A 9 -1.64 20.51 -7.03
N MET A 10 -2.96 20.37 -6.87
CA MET A 10 -3.93 20.49 -7.99
C MET A 10 -3.84 21.85 -8.68
N ARG A 11 -3.57 22.92 -7.90
CA ARG A 11 -3.22 24.24 -8.45
C ARG A 11 -1.88 24.23 -9.17
N HIS A 12 -0.91 23.40 -8.78
CA HIS A 12 0.40 23.37 -9.43
C HIS A 12 0.34 22.67 -10.79
N TYR A 13 -0.44 21.60 -10.92
CA TYR A 13 -0.70 20.94 -12.21
C TYR A 13 -1.52 21.84 -13.13
N SER A 14 -2.61 22.45 -12.65
CA SER A 14 -3.38 23.40 -13.46
C SER A 14 -2.54 24.63 -13.83
N LYS A 15 -1.62 25.08 -12.96
CA LYS A 15 -0.64 26.13 -13.28
C LYS A 15 0.38 25.67 -14.31
N MET A 16 0.83 24.42 -14.30
CA MET A 16 1.79 23.90 -15.28
C MET A 16 1.14 23.77 -16.67
N VAL A 17 -0.04 23.17 -16.74
CA VAL A 17 -0.83 23.07 -17.97
C VAL A 17 -1.22 24.46 -18.48
N ARG A 18 -1.62 25.38 -17.60
CA ARG A 18 -1.91 26.77 -17.97
C ARG A 18 -0.67 27.52 -18.43
N LYS A 19 0.50 27.29 -17.82
CA LYS A 19 1.78 27.87 -18.27
C LYS A 19 2.18 27.33 -19.65
N LEU A 20 1.99 26.04 -19.91
CA LEU A 20 2.26 25.42 -21.20
C LEU A 20 1.28 25.93 -22.28
N MET A 21 -0.01 26.01 -21.97
CA MET A 21 -1.03 26.64 -22.83
C MET A 21 -0.70 28.10 -23.14
N LEU A 22 -0.33 28.88 -22.12
CA LEU A 22 0.10 30.27 -22.31
C LEU A 22 1.37 30.36 -23.14
N SER A 23 2.35 29.48 -22.91
CA SER A 23 3.58 29.40 -23.72
C SER A 23 3.28 29.08 -25.17
N PHE A 24 2.40 28.11 -25.43
CA PHE A 24 1.95 27.76 -26.79
C PHE A 24 1.28 28.97 -27.44
N LEU A 25 0.29 29.58 -26.80
CA LEU A 25 -0.39 30.77 -27.30
C LEU A 25 0.59 31.92 -27.58
N MET A 26 1.57 32.14 -26.69
CA MET A 26 2.58 33.18 -26.84
C MET A 26 3.50 32.89 -28.04
N THR A 27 3.86 31.63 -28.27
CA THR A 27 4.64 31.25 -29.45
C THR A 27 3.87 31.42 -30.76
N ILE A 28 2.57 31.11 -30.80
CA ILE A 28 1.72 31.43 -31.96
C ILE A 28 1.72 32.94 -32.20
N LEU A 29 1.49 33.72 -31.15
CA LEU A 29 1.41 35.17 -31.23
C LEU A 29 2.73 35.82 -31.66
N VAL A 30 3.87 35.36 -31.16
CA VAL A 30 5.19 35.85 -31.59
C VAL A 30 5.45 35.48 -33.04
N PHE A 31 5.12 34.25 -33.45
CA PHE A 31 5.30 33.82 -34.82
C PHE A 31 4.44 34.64 -35.80
N THR A 32 3.16 34.89 -35.47
CA THR A 32 2.29 35.74 -36.29
C THR A 32 2.73 37.20 -36.30
N LEU A 33 3.21 37.74 -35.18
CA LEU A 33 3.77 39.09 -35.10
C LEU A 33 5.03 39.23 -35.98
N ILE A 34 5.94 38.25 -35.95
CA ILE A 34 7.14 38.24 -36.78
C ILE A 34 6.76 38.21 -38.27
N LEU A 35 5.81 37.34 -38.66
CA LEU A 35 5.33 37.29 -40.05
C LEU A 35 4.71 38.63 -40.49
N ALA A 36 3.91 39.26 -39.62
CA ALA A 36 3.29 40.55 -39.91
C ALA A 36 4.32 41.68 -40.05
N LEU A 37 5.34 41.71 -39.18
CA LEU A 37 6.39 42.73 -39.19
C LEU A 37 7.31 42.58 -40.40
N VAL A 38 7.70 41.34 -40.74
CA VAL A 38 8.45 41.03 -41.97
C VAL A 38 7.66 41.42 -43.21
N GLY A 39 6.37 41.06 -43.27
CA GLY A 39 5.49 41.45 -44.38
C GLY A 39 5.37 42.97 -44.52
N TYR A 40 5.17 43.69 -43.42
CA TYR A 40 5.10 45.15 -43.39
C TYR A 40 6.40 45.82 -43.86
N ALA A 41 7.56 45.35 -43.37
CA ALA A 41 8.86 45.88 -43.75
C ALA A 41 9.12 45.72 -45.26
N VAL A 42 8.74 44.59 -45.84
CA VAL A 42 8.91 44.29 -47.26
C VAL A 42 8.07 45.23 -48.14
N VAL A 43 6.79 45.44 -47.79
CA VAL A 43 5.91 46.37 -48.50
C VAL A 43 6.42 47.81 -48.40
N ARG A 44 6.92 48.22 -47.22
CA ARG A 44 7.45 49.58 -46.99
C ARG A 44 8.73 49.87 -47.81
N LEU A 45 9.54 48.86 -48.08
CA LEU A 45 10.74 48.97 -48.92
C LEU A 45 10.42 48.90 -50.42
N GLY A 46 9.15 48.87 -50.81
CA GLY A 46 8.72 48.80 -52.21
C GLY A 46 8.81 47.40 -52.83
N GLY A 47 9.06 46.38 -52.03
CA GLY A 47 9.10 44.98 -52.46
C GLY A 47 7.70 44.36 -52.49
N SER A 48 7.48 43.44 -53.43
CA SER A 48 6.29 42.58 -53.41
C SER A 48 6.56 41.38 -52.51
N VAL A 49 5.67 41.12 -51.54
CA VAL A 49 5.77 39.99 -50.58
C VAL A 49 5.92 38.64 -51.31
N THR A 50 5.41 38.54 -52.54
CA THR A 50 5.47 37.36 -53.42
C THR A 50 6.86 37.07 -54.00
N GLN A 51 7.80 38.02 -53.97
CA GLN A 51 9.16 37.86 -54.52
C GLN A 51 10.19 37.35 -53.51
N LEU A 52 9.80 37.13 -52.24
CA LEU A 52 10.70 36.60 -51.21
C LEU A 52 10.98 35.11 -51.46
N PRO A 53 12.21 34.69 -51.84
CA PRO A 53 12.55 33.29 -52.04
C PRO A 53 12.51 32.45 -50.73
N GLY A 54 12.22 33.07 -49.58
CA GLY A 54 12.17 32.44 -48.26
C GLY A 54 10.81 32.46 -47.56
N LEU A 55 9.76 33.07 -48.12
CA LEU A 55 8.46 33.16 -47.42
C LEU A 55 7.86 31.77 -47.15
N GLY A 56 8.00 30.85 -48.11
CA GLY A 56 7.61 29.45 -47.93
C GLY A 56 8.40 28.76 -46.81
N ILE A 57 9.70 29.05 -46.68
CA ILE A 57 10.58 28.48 -45.65
C ILE A 57 10.17 28.98 -44.25
N PHE A 58 9.86 30.27 -44.10
CA PHE A 58 9.37 30.83 -42.84
C PHE A 58 8.03 30.22 -42.40
N LEU A 59 7.08 30.05 -43.32
CA LEU A 59 5.82 29.38 -43.03
C LEU A 59 6.02 27.92 -42.62
N LEU A 60 6.95 27.22 -43.26
CA LEU A 60 7.32 25.83 -42.93
C LEU A 60 7.88 25.72 -41.52
N PHE A 61 8.81 26.61 -41.12
CA PHE A 61 9.36 26.64 -39.77
C PHE A 61 8.28 26.94 -38.72
N GLY A 62 7.35 27.84 -39.01
CA GLY A 62 6.20 28.10 -38.16
C GLY A 62 5.30 26.89 -37.94
N LEU A 63 4.96 26.22 -39.05
CA LEU A 63 4.14 25.01 -38.99
C LEU A 63 4.83 23.90 -38.19
N CYS A 64 6.12 23.67 -38.42
CA CYS A 64 6.91 22.73 -37.63
C CYS A 64 6.93 23.10 -36.14
N PHE A 65 7.09 24.38 -35.80
CA PHE A 65 7.08 24.84 -34.41
C PHE A 65 5.71 24.64 -33.74
N LEU A 66 4.61 24.92 -34.46
CA LEU A 66 3.25 24.70 -34.00
C LEU A 66 2.98 23.21 -33.74
N MET A 67 3.38 22.35 -34.68
CA MET A 67 3.24 20.89 -34.52
C MET A 67 4.08 20.36 -33.36
N ALA A 68 5.34 20.81 -33.22
CA ALA A 68 6.20 20.42 -32.10
C ALA A 68 5.58 20.79 -30.74
N SER A 69 4.97 21.98 -30.66
CA SER A 69 4.32 22.44 -29.43
C SER A 69 3.01 21.68 -29.14
N ALA A 70 2.23 21.34 -30.16
CA ALA A 70 1.05 20.50 -30.02
C ALA A 70 1.40 19.07 -29.55
N ALA A 71 2.48 18.49 -30.12
CA ALA A 71 3.02 17.21 -29.70
C ALA A 71 3.51 17.25 -28.23
N ALA A 72 4.22 18.31 -27.84
CA ALA A 72 4.65 18.50 -26.46
C ALA A 72 3.47 18.57 -25.47
N TYR A 73 2.37 19.23 -25.87
CA TYR A 73 1.14 19.27 -25.07
C TYR A 73 0.51 17.88 -24.91
N SER A 74 0.44 17.10 -26.00
CA SER A 74 -0.09 15.73 -25.97
C SER A 74 0.71 14.81 -25.03
N ILE A 75 2.04 14.89 -25.06
CA ILE A 75 2.94 14.11 -24.18
C ILE A 75 2.66 14.41 -22.69
N VAL A 76 2.47 15.67 -22.34
CA VAL A 76 2.19 16.07 -20.95
C VAL A 76 0.88 15.45 -20.44
N TRP A 77 -0.14 15.40 -21.29
CA TRP A 77 -1.43 14.84 -20.90
C TRP A 77 -1.44 13.31 -20.87
N ASN A 78 -0.81 12.66 -21.84
CA ASN A 78 -0.90 11.21 -22.02
C ASN A 78 0.11 10.43 -21.19
N ILE A 79 1.23 11.04 -20.79
CA ILE A 79 2.33 10.35 -20.07
C ILE A 79 2.59 10.99 -18.70
N PHE A 80 2.89 12.29 -18.65
CA PHE A 80 3.34 12.92 -17.40
C PHE A 80 2.24 12.99 -16.34
N LYS A 81 0.97 13.15 -16.74
CA LYS A 81 -0.14 13.20 -15.80
C LYS A 81 -0.37 11.84 -15.10
N PRO A 82 -0.55 10.70 -15.80
CA PRO A 82 -0.65 9.38 -15.17
C PRO A 82 0.54 9.08 -14.24
N VAL A 83 1.77 9.35 -14.70
CA VAL A 83 2.97 9.14 -13.88
C VAL A 83 2.94 9.99 -12.61
N SER A 84 2.51 11.25 -12.72
CA SER A 84 2.33 12.10 -11.54
C SER A 84 1.24 11.59 -10.59
N ASP A 85 0.19 10.98 -11.11
CA ASP A 85 -0.91 10.44 -10.31
C ASP A 85 -0.49 9.16 -9.57
N ILE A 86 0.29 8.27 -10.20
CA ILE A 86 0.97 7.15 -9.53
C ILE A 86 1.87 7.64 -8.41
N SER A 87 2.68 8.66 -8.66
CA SER A 87 3.57 9.23 -7.64
C SER A 87 2.80 9.80 -6.44
N LYS A 88 1.67 10.48 -6.67
CA LYS A 88 0.82 10.98 -5.58
C LYS A 88 0.16 9.84 -4.80
N ALA A 89 -0.39 8.85 -5.49
CA ALA A 89 -1.02 7.70 -4.86
C ALA A 89 0.02 6.90 -4.04
N SER A 90 1.24 6.75 -4.55
CA SER A 90 2.36 6.14 -3.82
C SER A 90 2.68 6.89 -2.51
N LYS A 91 2.59 8.23 -2.51
CA LYS A 91 2.73 9.02 -1.29
C LYS A 91 1.59 8.77 -0.29
N SER A 92 0.36 8.61 -0.77
CA SER A 92 -0.78 8.25 0.07
C SER A 92 -0.63 6.86 0.70
N ILE A 93 -0.13 5.88 -0.07
CA ILE A 93 0.22 4.55 0.44
C ILE A 93 1.28 4.66 1.55
N ALA A 94 2.33 5.46 1.34
CA ALA A 94 3.37 5.69 2.34
C ALA A 94 2.86 6.40 3.62
N GLU A 95 1.73 7.12 3.53
CA GLU A 95 1.03 7.73 4.66
C GLU A 95 0.02 6.78 5.33
N GLY A 96 -0.10 5.53 4.85
CA GLY A 96 -0.95 4.48 5.41
C GLY A 96 -2.33 4.36 4.77
N ASP A 97 -2.61 5.10 3.69
CA ASP A 97 -3.88 4.99 2.95
C ASP A 97 -3.78 3.93 1.84
N TYR A 98 -4.04 2.67 2.19
CA TYR A 98 -4.06 1.52 1.27
C TYR A 98 -5.32 1.42 0.40
N SER A 99 -6.27 2.34 0.57
CA SER A 99 -7.52 2.35 -0.21
C SER A 99 -7.39 3.08 -1.55
N ALA A 100 -6.27 3.78 -1.78
CA ALA A 100 -6.02 4.53 -3.00
C ALA A 100 -6.05 3.62 -4.25
N ARG A 101 -6.85 4.00 -5.25
CA ARG A 101 -6.94 3.31 -6.54
C ARG A 101 -6.81 4.31 -7.69
N LEU A 102 -6.18 3.86 -8.77
CA LEU A 102 -5.97 4.63 -9.98
C LEU A 102 -6.73 4.00 -11.15
N GLU A 103 -7.29 4.85 -12.00
CA GLU A 103 -7.88 4.45 -13.29
C GLU A 103 -7.10 5.11 -14.41
N TYR A 104 -6.69 4.32 -15.40
CA TYR A 104 -6.07 4.80 -16.64
C TYR A 104 -6.96 4.47 -17.84
N ARG A 105 -7.26 5.48 -18.65
CA ARG A 105 -8.11 5.36 -19.86
C ARG A 105 -7.37 5.82 -21.12
N GLY A 106 -6.04 5.73 -21.11
CA GLY A 106 -5.22 6.05 -22.28
C GLY A 106 -4.79 4.79 -23.01
N ASP A 107 -4.17 4.98 -24.17
CA ASP A 107 -3.84 3.89 -25.11
C ASP A 107 -2.41 3.34 -24.92
N ILE A 108 -1.68 3.80 -23.89
CA ILE A 108 -0.31 3.35 -23.63
C ILE A 108 -0.34 2.14 -22.70
N GLU A 109 -0.02 0.97 -23.25
CA GLU A 109 -0.09 -0.31 -22.56
C GLU A 109 0.79 -0.36 -21.30
N GLU A 110 2.02 0.14 -21.37
CA GLU A 110 2.96 0.14 -20.24
C GLU A 110 2.46 1.00 -19.06
N LEU A 111 1.69 2.06 -19.36
CA LEU A 111 1.07 2.89 -18.31
C LEU A 111 -0.16 2.22 -17.72
N ALA A 112 -0.94 1.50 -18.52
CA ALA A 112 -2.05 0.69 -18.02
C ALA A 112 -1.50 -0.40 -17.07
N GLU A 113 -0.48 -1.12 -17.49
CA GLU A 113 0.17 -2.16 -16.68
C GLU A 113 0.76 -1.58 -15.38
N ALA A 114 1.43 -0.41 -15.44
CA ALA A 114 1.95 0.24 -14.24
C ALA A 114 0.85 0.64 -13.25
N VAL A 115 -0.32 1.07 -13.74
CA VAL A 115 -1.49 1.39 -12.90
C VAL A 115 -2.08 0.13 -12.28
N ASP A 116 -2.19 -0.96 -13.04
CA ASP A 116 -2.69 -2.24 -12.53
C ASP A 116 -1.74 -2.83 -11.48
N ASN A 117 -0.44 -2.81 -11.74
CA ASN A 117 0.60 -3.22 -10.78
C ASN A 117 0.56 -2.37 -9.51
N PHE A 118 0.37 -1.05 -9.63
CA PHE A 118 0.20 -0.18 -8.47
C PHE A 118 -1.05 -0.55 -7.66
N ASN A 119 -2.19 -0.77 -8.32
CA ASN A 119 -3.44 -1.13 -7.65
C ASN A 119 -3.33 -2.49 -6.95
N TYR A 120 -2.67 -3.47 -7.58
CA TYR A 120 -2.41 -4.78 -7.00
C TYR A 120 -1.52 -4.67 -5.76
N MET A 121 -0.40 -3.94 -5.84
CA MET A 121 0.47 -3.67 -4.70
C MET A 121 -0.29 -2.97 -3.55
N ALA A 122 -1.11 -1.96 -3.86
CA ALA A 122 -1.91 -1.26 -2.85
C ALA A 122 -2.92 -2.18 -2.16
N GLN A 123 -3.52 -3.12 -2.90
CA GLN A 123 -4.41 -4.13 -2.35
C GLN A 123 -3.67 -5.11 -1.43
N GLU A 124 -2.54 -5.65 -1.85
CA GLU A 124 -1.74 -6.59 -1.04
C GLU A 124 -1.27 -5.93 0.26
N LEU A 125 -0.74 -4.70 0.19
CA LEU A 125 -0.35 -3.95 1.38
C LEU A 125 -1.53 -3.70 2.32
N GLY A 126 -2.72 -3.39 1.77
CA GLY A 126 -3.94 -3.22 2.56
C GLY A 126 -4.37 -4.51 3.26
N SER A 127 -4.26 -5.66 2.60
CA SER A 127 -4.53 -6.98 3.18
C SER A 127 -3.56 -7.31 4.32
N VAL A 128 -2.26 -7.07 4.12
CA VAL A 128 -1.24 -7.28 5.15
C VAL A 128 -1.51 -6.38 6.36
N GLU A 129 -1.84 -5.11 6.14
CA GLU A 129 -2.18 -4.18 7.22
C GLU A 129 -3.44 -4.62 7.98
N MET A 130 -4.46 -5.14 7.29
CA MET A 130 -5.66 -5.68 7.92
C MET A 130 -5.33 -6.87 8.83
N ILE A 131 -4.57 -7.85 8.31
CA ILE A 131 -4.14 -9.03 9.08
C ILE A 131 -3.32 -8.59 10.30
N ARG A 132 -2.41 -7.63 10.14
CA ARG A 132 -1.61 -7.08 11.24
C ARG A 132 -2.49 -6.48 12.33
N ASN A 133 -3.48 -5.67 11.95
CA ASN A 133 -4.38 -5.03 12.92
C ASN A 133 -5.26 -6.05 13.63
N ASP A 134 -5.79 -7.03 12.91
CA ASP A 134 -6.58 -8.13 13.49
C ASP A 134 -5.74 -8.96 14.46
N PHE A 135 -4.48 -9.26 14.11
CA PHE A 135 -3.54 -9.92 15.01
C PHE A 135 -3.30 -9.13 16.30
N ILE A 136 -3.00 -7.83 16.19
CA ILE A 136 -2.78 -6.97 17.36
C ILE A 136 -4.03 -6.90 18.24
N ALA A 137 -5.22 -6.77 17.64
CA ALA A 137 -6.47 -6.73 18.36
C ALA A 137 -6.73 -8.04 19.12
N ASN A 138 -6.53 -9.18 18.46
CA ASN A 138 -6.71 -10.50 19.05
C ASN A 138 -5.71 -10.76 20.19
N VAL A 139 -4.43 -10.47 19.99
CA VAL A 139 -3.41 -10.59 21.05
C VAL A 139 -3.77 -9.71 22.25
N SER A 140 -4.17 -8.46 22.00
CA SER A 140 -4.57 -7.54 23.07
C SER A 140 -5.77 -8.06 23.88
N HIS A 141 -6.74 -8.69 23.20
CA HIS A 141 -7.91 -9.29 23.86
C HIS A 141 -7.53 -10.51 24.70
N GLU A 142 -6.73 -11.42 24.13
CA GLU A 142 -6.26 -12.64 24.80
C GLU A 142 -5.37 -12.32 26.01
N PHE A 143 -4.61 -11.23 25.99
CA PHE A 143 -3.82 -10.77 27.14
C PHE A 143 -4.67 -10.11 28.23
N ARG A 144 -5.72 -9.35 27.84
CA ARG A 144 -6.55 -8.60 28.80
C ARG A 144 -7.23 -9.52 29.81
N THR A 145 -7.72 -10.68 29.38
CA THR A 145 -8.44 -11.63 30.24
C THR A 145 -7.57 -12.11 31.42
N PRO A 146 -6.44 -12.82 31.21
CA PRO A 146 -5.61 -13.30 32.30
C PRO A 146 -5.00 -12.16 33.12
N LEU A 147 -4.70 -11.00 32.51
CA LEU A 147 -4.20 -9.84 33.24
C LEU A 147 -5.24 -9.24 34.19
N SER A 148 -6.51 -9.17 33.76
CA SER A 148 -7.61 -8.70 34.61
C SER A 148 -7.89 -9.68 35.74
N THR A 149 -7.85 -10.97 35.45
CA THR A 149 -8.00 -12.05 36.43
C THR A 149 -6.87 -12.01 37.47
N LEU A 150 -5.62 -11.87 37.04
CA LEU A 150 -4.46 -11.70 37.92
C LEU A 150 -4.64 -10.49 38.84
N SER A 151 -4.98 -9.34 38.25
CA SER A 151 -5.22 -8.10 39.00
C SER A 151 -6.32 -8.28 40.04
N GLY A 152 -7.43 -8.93 39.68
CA GLY A 152 -8.55 -9.24 40.58
C GLY A 152 -8.13 -10.09 41.77
N TYR A 153 -7.39 -11.18 41.55
CA TYR A 153 -6.91 -12.02 42.65
C TYR A 153 -5.87 -11.33 43.53
N LEU A 154 -4.98 -10.53 42.94
CA LEU A 154 -4.04 -9.71 43.70
C LEU A 154 -4.75 -8.63 44.54
N THR A 155 -5.87 -8.08 44.07
CA THR A 155 -6.72 -7.18 44.87
C THR A 155 -7.39 -7.92 46.02
N LEU A 156 -7.97 -9.09 45.77
CA LEU A 156 -8.60 -9.91 46.82
C LEU A 156 -7.60 -10.29 47.91
N LEU A 157 -6.36 -10.65 47.53
CA LEU A 157 -5.29 -11.01 48.47
C LEU A 157 -4.89 -9.91 49.46
N GLN A 158 -5.26 -8.65 49.20
CA GLN A 158 -5.02 -7.52 50.12
C GLN A 158 -5.97 -7.53 51.32
N ASP A 159 -7.07 -8.30 51.27
CA ASP A 159 -7.99 -8.44 52.39
C ASP A 159 -7.34 -9.24 53.53
N SER A 160 -7.23 -8.62 54.70
CA SER A 160 -6.64 -9.22 55.90
C SER A 160 -7.58 -10.19 56.61
N SER A 161 -8.85 -10.26 56.22
CA SER A 161 -9.84 -11.18 56.79
C SER A 161 -9.90 -12.56 56.12
N LEU A 162 -9.11 -12.78 55.07
CA LEU A 162 -9.03 -14.06 54.36
C LEU A 162 -8.49 -15.19 55.23
N SER A 163 -9.13 -16.35 55.11
CA SER A 163 -8.58 -17.60 55.64
C SER A 163 -7.31 -18.02 54.89
N ASP A 164 -6.51 -18.89 55.51
CA ASP A 164 -5.29 -19.43 54.89
C ASP A 164 -5.61 -20.23 53.60
N ASP A 165 -6.72 -20.97 53.60
CA ASP A 165 -7.18 -21.74 52.43
C ASP A 165 -7.56 -20.82 51.26
N GLU A 166 -8.32 -19.73 51.51
CA GLU A 166 -8.70 -18.76 50.47
C GLU A 166 -7.48 -18.01 49.91
N ARG A 167 -6.52 -17.68 50.79
CA ARG A 167 -5.26 -17.04 50.40
C ARG A 167 -4.46 -17.95 49.47
N GLU A 168 -4.34 -19.24 49.81
CA GLU A 168 -3.64 -20.21 48.97
C GLU A 168 -4.34 -20.38 47.61
N GLU A 169 -5.67 -20.45 47.59
CA GLU A 169 -6.45 -20.55 46.36
C GLU A 169 -6.22 -19.34 45.43
N TYR A 170 -6.29 -18.11 45.96
CA TYR A 170 -6.08 -16.90 45.16
C TYR A 170 -4.65 -16.78 44.64
N ILE A 171 -3.64 -17.16 45.43
CA ILE A 171 -2.25 -17.24 44.96
C ILE A 171 -2.14 -18.23 43.80
N ARG A 172 -2.76 -19.41 43.92
CA ARG A 172 -2.74 -20.43 42.87
C ARG A 172 -3.39 -19.93 41.58
N LYS A 173 -4.53 -19.25 41.66
CA LYS A 173 -5.21 -18.67 40.49
C LYS A 173 -4.43 -17.51 39.86
N ALA A 174 -3.73 -16.72 40.68
CA ALA A 174 -2.80 -15.70 40.20
C ALA A 174 -1.65 -16.33 39.40
N PHE A 175 -1.00 -17.37 39.94
CA PHE A 175 0.06 -18.10 39.22
C PHE A 175 -0.43 -18.73 37.92
N PHE A 176 -1.63 -19.33 37.92
CA PHE A 176 -2.23 -19.86 36.70
C PHE A 176 -2.42 -18.79 35.61
N SER A 177 -2.79 -17.56 36.00
CA SER A 177 -2.92 -16.44 35.07
C SER A 177 -1.56 -15.99 34.50
N ILE A 178 -0.49 -16.06 35.30
CA ILE A 178 0.88 -15.80 34.86
C ILE A 178 1.35 -16.88 33.87
N GLU A 179 1.08 -18.16 34.14
CA GLU A 179 1.40 -19.25 33.21
C GLU A 179 0.69 -19.05 31.86
N LYS A 180 -0.58 -18.66 31.87
CA LYS A 180 -1.32 -18.34 30.63
C LYS A 180 -0.69 -17.20 29.82
N LEU A 181 -0.21 -16.15 30.48
CA LEU A 181 0.48 -15.05 29.81
C LEU A 181 1.82 -15.49 29.22
N ASN A 182 2.56 -16.37 29.91
CA ASN A 182 3.79 -16.96 29.40
C ASN A 182 3.54 -17.84 28.18
N ASP A 183 2.54 -18.71 28.21
CA ASP A 183 2.15 -19.55 27.07
C ASP A 183 1.80 -18.71 25.83
N LEU A 184 1.04 -17.63 26.02
CA LEU A 184 0.70 -16.71 24.93
C LEU A 184 1.95 -16.03 24.35
N THR A 185 2.87 -15.61 25.20
CA THR A 185 4.13 -14.98 24.79
C THR A 185 5.03 -15.95 24.01
N ASP A 186 5.14 -17.19 24.48
CA ASP A 186 5.89 -18.25 23.82
C ASP A 186 5.30 -18.59 22.44
N ASN A 187 3.97 -18.64 22.34
CA ASN A 187 3.30 -18.86 21.05
C ASN A 187 3.58 -17.74 20.06
N ILE A 188 3.59 -16.48 20.50
CA ILE A 188 3.94 -15.32 19.65
C ILE A 188 5.40 -15.41 19.18
N LEU A 189 6.33 -15.75 20.08
CA LEU A 189 7.75 -15.91 19.73
C LEU A 189 7.97 -17.06 18.74
N ARG A 190 7.25 -18.18 18.90
CA ARG A 190 7.30 -19.31 17.95
C ARG A 190 6.74 -18.92 16.59
N LEU A 191 5.61 -18.22 16.55
CA LEU A 191 5.03 -17.74 15.29
C LEU A 191 5.98 -16.78 14.57
N SER A 192 6.58 -15.82 15.29
CA SER A 192 7.56 -14.89 14.73
C SER A 192 8.79 -15.59 14.15
N LYS A 193 9.26 -16.68 14.78
CA LYS A 193 10.35 -17.50 14.23
C LYS A 193 9.96 -18.18 12.93
N LEU A 194 8.74 -18.74 12.86
CA LEU A 194 8.23 -19.41 11.66
C LEU A 194 8.06 -18.42 10.48
N GLU A 195 7.52 -17.22 10.73
CA GLU A 195 7.37 -16.19 9.68
C GLU A 195 8.72 -15.72 9.13
N ASN A 196 9.75 -15.57 9.98
CA ASN A 196 11.09 -15.17 9.54
C ASN A 196 11.88 -16.31 8.86
N GLN A 197 11.49 -17.57 9.06
CA GLN A 197 12.11 -18.75 8.45
C GLN A 197 11.47 -19.17 7.12
N ALA A 198 10.57 -18.36 6.55
CA ALA A 198 9.90 -18.66 5.27
C ALA A 198 10.84 -18.77 4.04
N SER A 199 12.16 -18.66 4.22
CA SER A 199 13.14 -19.05 3.22
C SER A 199 13.85 -20.37 3.58
N LEU A 200 13.49 -21.40 2.82
CA LEU A 200 14.34 -22.52 2.37
C LEU A 200 14.59 -23.68 3.35
N ASP A 201 13.56 -24.47 3.65
CA ASP A 201 13.77 -25.92 3.80
C ASP A 201 13.36 -26.60 2.49
N GLU A 202 14.26 -27.39 1.91
CA GLU A 202 13.94 -28.19 0.72
C GLU A 202 12.90 -29.24 1.08
N PRO A 203 11.88 -29.48 0.23
CA PRO A 203 10.87 -30.49 0.49
C PRO A 203 11.51 -31.89 0.57
N VAL A 204 11.45 -32.51 1.75
CA VAL A 204 11.98 -33.86 2.00
C VAL A 204 10.86 -34.88 1.84
N THR A 205 11.14 -36.03 1.22
CA THR A 205 10.21 -37.17 1.22
C THR A 205 10.13 -37.79 2.62
N TYR A 206 8.92 -37.88 3.19
CA TYR A 206 8.70 -38.47 4.51
C TYR A 206 7.54 -39.48 4.50
N ARG A 207 7.53 -40.34 5.51
CA ARG A 207 6.49 -41.35 5.72
C ARG A 207 5.37 -40.81 6.60
N LEU A 208 4.27 -40.40 5.96
CA LEU A 208 3.12 -39.82 6.65
C LEU A 208 2.51 -40.79 7.68
N ASP A 209 2.48 -42.09 7.37
CA ASP A 209 2.00 -43.14 8.27
C ASP A 209 2.79 -43.21 9.58
N GLU A 210 4.11 -43.06 9.48
CA GLU A 210 5.01 -43.03 10.64
C GLU A 210 4.82 -41.76 11.48
N GLN A 211 4.71 -40.59 10.82
CA GLN A 211 4.49 -39.32 11.51
C GLN A 211 3.15 -39.29 12.27
N ILE A 212 2.09 -39.81 11.66
CA ILE A 212 0.79 -39.94 12.32
C ILE A 212 0.88 -40.89 13.52
N ARG A 213 1.57 -42.02 13.39
CA ARG A 213 1.78 -42.96 14.49
C ARG A 213 2.53 -42.31 15.66
N GLU A 214 3.62 -41.60 15.38
CA GLU A 214 4.40 -40.87 16.39
C GLU A 214 3.54 -39.83 17.12
N CYS A 215 2.70 -39.10 16.38
CA CYS A 215 1.78 -38.12 16.98
C CYS A 215 0.74 -38.80 17.89
N ILE A 216 0.15 -39.92 17.45
CA ILE A 216 -0.82 -40.68 18.25
C ILE A 216 -0.17 -41.18 19.54
N VAL A 217 1.03 -41.76 19.47
CA VAL A 217 1.77 -42.25 20.65
C VAL A 217 2.15 -41.08 21.57
N MET A 218 2.59 -39.95 21.03
CA MET A 218 2.93 -38.77 21.83
C MET A 218 1.72 -38.16 22.55
N LEU A 219 0.53 -38.21 21.93
CA LEU A 219 -0.71 -37.66 22.48
C LEU A 219 -1.44 -38.63 23.42
N GLU A 220 -1.09 -39.92 23.39
CA GLU A 220 -1.71 -40.98 24.17
C GLU A 220 -1.83 -40.69 25.68
N PRO A 221 -0.77 -40.22 26.35
CA PRO A 221 -0.83 -39.92 27.78
C PRO A 221 -1.83 -38.80 28.12
N LYS A 222 -2.08 -37.87 27.18
CA LYS A 222 -2.89 -36.66 27.41
C LYS A 222 -4.39 -36.91 27.32
N TRP A 223 -4.85 -37.88 26.53
CA TRP A 223 -6.28 -38.23 26.45
C TRP A 223 -6.65 -39.37 27.40
N SER A 224 -5.70 -40.26 27.71
CA SER A 224 -5.92 -41.34 28.70
C SER A 224 -6.12 -40.78 30.11
N THR A 225 -5.47 -39.67 30.45
CA THR A 225 -5.68 -38.94 31.73
C THR A 225 -7.00 -38.19 31.81
N LYS A 226 -7.66 -37.94 30.68
CA LYS A 226 -8.96 -37.25 30.63
C LYS A 226 -10.15 -38.22 30.45
N ASP A 227 -9.90 -39.53 30.53
CA ASP A 227 -10.87 -40.60 30.25
C ASP A 227 -11.54 -40.44 28.86
N ILE A 228 -10.77 -39.90 27.91
CA ILE A 228 -11.17 -39.77 26.51
C ILE A 228 -10.60 -40.97 25.78
N GLY A 229 -11.23 -42.13 25.94
CA GLY A 229 -10.89 -43.36 25.23
C GLY A 229 -12.14 -44.23 25.09
N SER A 230 -12.32 -45.05 24.07
CA SER A 230 -11.58 -45.32 22.83
C SER A 230 -12.62 -46.04 21.97
N VAL A 231 -12.92 -45.58 20.75
CA VAL A 231 -13.65 -46.44 19.80
C VAL A 231 -12.62 -47.45 19.29
N THR A 232 -12.46 -48.54 20.02
CA THR A 232 -11.83 -49.75 19.50
C THR A 232 -12.65 -50.16 18.28
N ALA A 233 -12.04 -50.13 17.09
CA ALA A 233 -12.64 -50.68 15.90
C ALA A 233 -12.97 -52.16 16.15
N PRO A 234 -14.20 -52.63 15.89
CA PRO A 234 -14.49 -54.06 15.97
C PRO A 234 -13.71 -54.78 14.87
N ASN A 235 -13.13 -55.92 15.26
CA ASN A 235 -12.39 -56.87 14.44
C ASN A 235 -12.98 -57.12 13.04
#